data_AF-A0A3G9G6F5-F1
#
_entry.id   AF-A0A3G9G6F5-F1
#
_cell.length_a   1.000
_cell.length_b   1.000
_cell.length_c   1.000
_cell.angle_alpha   90.00
_cell.angle_beta   90.00
_cell.angle_gamma   90.00
#
_symmetry.space_group_name_H-M   'P 1'
#
loop_
_entity.id
_entity.type
_entity.pdbx_description
1 polymer ?
#
loop_
_entity_poly.entity_id
_entity_poly.type
_entity_poly.pdbx_seq_one_letter_code
_entity_poly.pdbx_strand_id
1 'polypeptide(L)'
;MVVLHYTGMQTARAALDRLCDPAAQVSAHYVVDEDGTVYHLVDEERRAWHAGVSVWKGARDINGVSIGIELVNPGHEFGYRDFPQAQIDAVIGLLDSIRGRWDIPDHRILGHSDVAPARKEDPGERFPWQALAEAGHGLWVDPPLPPEGVMGPPLDIGDTGPGVFALQGALGKLGYDLLPGGPYDAETKAIVTAFQRHWVQTRIDGKADALTRVRLMALLRHITLLEA
;
A
#
# COMPACT_ATOMS: atom_id res chain seq x y z
N MET A 1 2.85 -3.41 -12.22
CA MET A 1 2.52 -2.76 -10.91
C MET A 1 3.81 -2.59 -10.14
N VAL A 2 3.82 -1.74 -9.11
CA VAL A 2 4.89 -1.74 -8.09
C VAL A 2 4.27 -2.00 -6.72
N VAL A 3 4.89 -2.88 -5.93
CA VAL A 3 4.54 -3.11 -4.52
C VAL A 3 5.74 -2.74 -3.67
N LEU A 4 5.55 -1.78 -2.76
CA LEU A 4 6.53 -1.33 -1.79
C LEU A 4 6.39 -2.15 -0.50
N HIS A 5 7.52 -2.49 0.08
CA HIS A 5 7.66 -3.28 1.30
C HIS A 5 8.62 -2.58 2.25
N TYR A 6 8.58 -2.93 3.53
CA TYR A 6 9.76 -2.82 4.38
C TYR A 6 10.34 -4.22 4.58
N THR A 7 11.64 -4.29 4.84
CA THR A 7 12.32 -5.59 5.01
C THR A 7 11.95 -6.31 6.30
N GLY A 8 11.59 -5.56 7.35
CA GLY A 8 11.34 -6.12 8.68
C GLY A 8 12.65 -6.58 9.33
N MET A 9 13.77 -5.97 8.90
CA MET A 9 15.11 -6.33 9.32
C MET A 9 15.89 -5.09 9.68
N GLN A 10 16.83 -5.24 10.62
CA GLN A 10 17.56 -4.11 11.20
C GLN A 10 18.64 -3.53 10.28
N THR A 11 19.07 -4.25 9.24
CA THR A 11 20.14 -3.81 8.33
C THR A 11 19.91 -4.30 6.90
N ALA A 12 20.49 -3.60 5.93
CA ALA A 12 20.50 -4.04 4.54
C ALA A 12 21.19 -5.39 4.35
N ARG A 13 22.30 -5.64 5.05
CA ARG A 13 22.99 -6.94 4.98
C ARG A 13 22.05 -8.09 5.34
N ALA A 14 21.31 -7.96 6.44
CA ALA A 14 20.35 -8.99 6.84
C ALA A 14 19.25 -9.18 5.79
N ALA A 15 18.73 -8.09 5.22
CA ALA A 15 17.74 -8.13 4.14
C ALA A 15 18.27 -8.86 2.90
N LEU A 16 19.47 -8.50 2.45
CA LEU A 16 20.13 -9.11 1.29
C LEU A 16 20.40 -10.60 1.53
N ASP A 17 20.93 -10.96 2.70
CA ASP A 17 21.20 -12.36 3.04
C ASP A 17 19.91 -13.21 3.01
N ARG A 18 18.79 -12.67 3.50
CA ARG A 18 17.50 -13.37 3.45
C ARG A 18 16.91 -13.44 2.04
N LEU A 19 16.92 -12.33 1.29
CA LEU A 19 16.27 -12.23 -0.03
C LEU A 19 17.05 -12.96 -1.13
N CYS A 20 18.33 -13.26 -0.89
CA CYS A 20 19.19 -14.04 -1.79
C CYS A 20 19.35 -15.50 -1.36
N ASP A 21 18.81 -15.90 -0.19
CA ASP A 21 18.85 -17.30 0.26
C ASP A 21 17.77 -18.13 -0.47
N PRO A 22 18.12 -19.17 -1.23
CA PRO A 22 17.14 -20.02 -1.89
C PRO A 22 16.19 -20.74 -0.90
N ALA A 23 16.64 -21.03 0.33
CA ALA A 23 15.83 -21.69 1.35
C ALA A 23 14.77 -20.76 1.96
N ALA A 24 14.99 -19.45 1.87
CA ALA A 24 14.10 -18.43 2.40
C ALA A 24 12.77 -18.31 1.64
N GLN A 25 12.75 -18.74 0.38
CA GLN A 25 11.57 -18.71 -0.52
C GLN A 25 10.89 -17.34 -0.60
N VAL A 26 11.67 -16.26 -0.47
CA VAL A 26 11.25 -14.87 -0.68
C VAL A 26 12.34 -14.15 -1.45
N SER A 27 11.96 -13.21 -2.29
CA SER A 27 12.90 -12.34 -3.02
C SER A 27 12.20 -11.07 -3.46
N ALA A 28 12.97 -10.03 -3.78
CA ALA A 28 12.47 -8.78 -4.33
C ALA A 28 13.30 -8.41 -5.57
N HIS A 29 12.80 -7.48 -6.37
CA HIS A 29 13.57 -6.97 -7.51
C HIS A 29 14.64 -6.00 -7.02
N TYR A 30 14.26 -5.16 -6.06
CA TYR A 30 15.09 -4.11 -5.51
C TYR A 30 15.11 -4.13 -3.99
N VAL A 31 16.25 -3.76 -3.41
CA VAL A 31 16.38 -3.37 -1.99
C VAL A 31 16.96 -1.96 -1.95
N VAL A 32 16.36 -1.05 -1.17
CA VAL A 32 16.87 0.31 -0.97
C VAL A 32 17.31 0.47 0.48
N ASP A 33 18.60 0.72 0.69
CA ASP A 33 19.19 0.96 2.01
C ASP A 33 18.84 2.35 2.56
N GLU A 34 19.07 2.55 3.86
CA GLU A 34 18.81 3.80 4.56
C GLU A 34 19.67 4.97 4.05
N ASP A 35 20.82 4.68 3.42
CA ASP A 35 21.68 5.69 2.79
C ASP A 35 21.30 6.02 1.33
N GLY A 36 20.27 5.38 0.79
CA GLY A 36 19.83 5.54 -0.60
C GLY A 36 20.50 4.58 -1.59
N THR A 37 21.38 3.69 -1.16
CA THR A 37 21.95 2.65 -2.02
C THR A 37 20.85 1.72 -2.53
N VAL A 38 20.77 1.54 -3.85
CA VAL A 38 19.82 0.63 -4.50
C VAL A 38 20.54 -0.64 -4.94
N TYR A 39 20.11 -1.78 -4.41
CA TYR A 39 20.56 -3.12 -4.81
C TYR A 39 19.55 -3.75 -5.76
N HIS A 40 20.04 -4.36 -6.84
CA HIS A 40 19.24 -5.06 -7.85
C HIS A 40 19.44 -6.57 -7.65
N LEU A 41 18.37 -7.31 -7.35
CA LEU A 41 18.46 -8.75 -7.03
C LEU A 41 17.83 -9.64 -8.09
N VAL A 42 16.71 -9.22 -8.68
CA VAL A 42 15.97 -9.96 -9.71
C VAL A 42 15.63 -9.01 -10.85
N ASP A 43 15.93 -9.42 -12.08
CA ASP A 43 15.55 -8.68 -13.30
C ASP A 43 14.03 -8.43 -13.35
N GLU A 44 13.61 -7.25 -13.80
CA GLU A 44 12.18 -6.85 -13.84
C GLU A 44 11.32 -7.75 -14.74
N GLU A 45 11.90 -8.40 -15.77
CA GLU A 45 11.20 -9.37 -16.61
C GLU A 45 11.00 -10.74 -15.94
N ARG A 46 11.61 -10.97 -14.76
CA ARG A 46 11.52 -12.21 -14.01
C ARG A 46 10.62 -12.04 -12.80
N ARG A 47 10.03 -13.15 -12.35
CA ARG A 47 9.16 -13.17 -11.18
C ARG A 47 9.97 -13.25 -9.88
N ALA A 48 10.05 -12.16 -9.13
CA ALA A 48 10.46 -12.19 -7.71
C ALA A 48 9.32 -12.70 -6.79
N TRP A 49 9.65 -13.14 -5.59
CA TRP A 49 8.71 -13.75 -4.63
C TRP A 49 8.51 -12.83 -3.41
N HIS A 50 7.77 -11.73 -3.58
CA HIS A 50 7.62 -10.69 -2.55
C HIS A 50 6.17 -10.56 -2.02
N ALA A 51 5.17 -10.58 -2.91
CA ALA A 51 3.77 -10.31 -2.56
C ALA A 51 3.07 -11.51 -1.87
N GLY A 52 3.43 -12.75 -2.22
CA GLY A 52 2.75 -13.95 -1.72
C GLY A 52 1.26 -13.99 -2.08
N VAL A 53 0.42 -14.57 -1.21
CA VAL A 53 -1.05 -14.58 -1.40
C VAL A 53 -1.59 -13.16 -1.30
N SER A 54 -2.03 -12.60 -2.43
CA SER A 54 -2.37 -11.18 -2.56
C SER A 54 -3.31 -10.94 -3.72
N VAL A 55 -4.08 -9.84 -3.67
CA VAL A 55 -5.05 -9.47 -4.69
C VAL A 55 -5.14 -7.95 -4.84
N TRP A 56 -5.24 -7.48 -6.09
CA TRP A 56 -5.58 -6.08 -6.37
C TRP A 56 -6.28 -5.95 -7.72
N LYS A 57 -7.41 -5.24 -7.76
CA LYS A 57 -8.24 -5.05 -8.97
C LYS A 57 -8.46 -6.36 -9.75
N GLY A 58 -8.71 -7.45 -9.03
CA GLY A 58 -8.94 -8.79 -9.58
C GLY A 58 -7.70 -9.61 -9.96
N ALA A 59 -6.50 -9.01 -10.00
CA ALA A 59 -5.26 -9.76 -10.22
C ALA A 59 -4.85 -10.51 -8.95
N ARG A 60 -4.62 -11.83 -9.05
CA ARG A 60 -4.31 -12.71 -7.88
C ARG A 60 -2.85 -13.22 -7.82
N ASP A 61 -2.12 -13.23 -8.93
CA ASP A 61 -0.67 -13.52 -8.92
C ASP A 61 0.10 -12.20 -8.97
N ILE A 62 0.07 -11.42 -7.88
CA ILE A 62 0.70 -10.09 -7.83
C ILE A 62 2.20 -10.19 -8.14
N ASN A 63 2.90 -11.19 -7.58
CA ASN A 63 4.30 -11.46 -7.93
C ASN A 63 4.56 -11.54 -9.44
N GLY A 64 3.63 -12.09 -10.22
CA GLY A 64 3.78 -12.22 -11.67
C GLY A 64 3.45 -10.95 -12.46
N VAL A 65 2.89 -9.92 -11.82
CA VAL A 65 2.46 -8.67 -12.47
C VAL A 65 2.96 -7.41 -11.76
N SER A 66 3.96 -7.56 -10.88
CA SER A 66 4.52 -6.46 -10.12
C SER A 66 6.03 -6.54 -9.94
N ILE A 67 6.64 -5.36 -9.90
CA ILE A 67 7.98 -5.15 -9.38
C ILE A 67 7.88 -4.93 -7.87
N GLY A 68 8.77 -5.55 -7.11
CA GLY A 68 8.83 -5.53 -5.66
C GLY A 68 10.05 -4.76 -5.19
N ILE A 69 9.82 -3.73 -4.36
CA ILE A 69 10.87 -2.86 -3.80
C ILE A 69 10.84 -2.99 -2.29
N GLU A 70 11.93 -3.48 -1.72
CA GLU A 70 12.13 -3.64 -0.27
C GLU A 70 12.91 -2.46 0.29
N LEU A 71 12.29 -1.70 1.19
CA LEU A 71 12.97 -0.61 1.90
C LEU A 71 13.54 -1.15 3.20
N VAL A 72 14.84 -0.99 3.41
CA VAL A 72 15.48 -1.36 4.68
C VAL A 72 14.87 -0.53 5.80
N ASN A 73 14.07 -1.20 6.62
CA ASN A 73 13.44 -0.64 7.80
C ASN A 73 13.06 -1.80 8.73
N PRO A 74 13.31 -1.68 10.04
CA PRO A 74 13.02 -2.74 11.01
C PRO A 74 11.52 -3.12 11.09
N GLY A 75 10.62 -2.29 10.59
CA GLY A 75 9.19 -2.59 10.55
C GLY A 75 8.55 -2.61 11.93
N HIS A 76 7.27 -2.99 11.98
CA HIS A 76 6.43 -2.90 13.19
C HIS A 76 6.96 -3.76 14.35
N GLU A 77 7.64 -4.86 14.04
CA GLU A 77 8.14 -5.81 15.04
C GLU A 77 9.47 -5.39 15.69
N PHE A 78 10.35 -4.67 14.98
CA PHE A 78 11.73 -4.44 15.42
C PHE A 78 12.12 -2.97 15.61
N GLY A 79 11.13 -2.10 15.81
CA GLY A 79 11.33 -0.68 16.08
C GLY A 79 11.05 0.21 14.89
N TYR A 80 9.80 0.15 14.40
CA TYR A 80 9.33 0.90 13.24
C TYR A 80 9.65 2.39 13.37
N ARG A 81 10.30 2.93 12.35
CA ARG A 81 10.81 4.29 12.32
C ARG A 81 10.59 4.95 10.97
N ASP A 82 10.75 6.26 10.95
CA ASP A 82 10.64 7.03 9.71
C ASP A 82 11.75 6.65 8.74
N PHE A 83 11.44 6.68 7.45
CA PHE A 83 12.38 6.36 6.40
C PHE A 83 13.28 7.58 6.14
N PRO A 84 14.62 7.45 6.12
CA PRO A 84 15.51 8.56 5.85
C PRO A 84 15.26 9.19 4.48
N GLN A 85 15.47 10.51 4.36
CA GLN A 85 15.22 11.23 3.10
C GLN A 85 15.99 10.63 1.92
N ALA A 86 17.26 10.26 2.10
CA ALA A 86 18.08 9.65 1.04
C ALA A 86 17.48 8.34 0.50
N GLN A 87 16.87 7.53 1.37
CA GLN A 87 16.17 6.30 0.97
C GLN A 87 14.91 6.62 0.15
N ILE A 88 14.15 7.64 0.55
CA ILE A 88 12.94 8.06 -0.18
C ILE A 88 13.28 8.69 -1.53
N ASP A 89 14.32 9.53 -1.60
CA ASP A 89 14.81 10.11 -2.86
C ASP A 89 15.25 9.01 -3.83
N ALA A 90 15.93 7.97 -3.32
CA ALA A 90 16.33 6.81 -4.11
C ALA A 90 15.12 6.01 -4.62
N VAL A 91 14.07 5.84 -3.81
CA VAL A 91 12.82 5.19 -4.24
C VAL A 91 12.12 6.00 -5.33
N ILE A 92 12.05 7.33 -5.20
CA ILE A 92 11.48 8.22 -6.22
C ILE A 92 12.24 8.07 -7.55
N GLY A 93 13.57 8.19 -7.52
CA GLY A 93 14.39 8.04 -8.73
C GLY A 93 14.32 6.63 -9.33
N LEU A 94 14.18 5.61 -8.49
CA LEU A 94 13.96 4.23 -8.94
C LEU A 94 12.59 4.08 -9.63
N LEU A 95 11.53 4.68 -9.09
CA LEU A 95 10.20 4.68 -9.70
C LEU A 95 10.17 5.45 -11.02
N ASP A 96 10.86 6.58 -11.15
CA ASP A 96 11.04 7.28 -12.43
C ASP A 96 11.65 6.35 -13.48
N SER A 97 12.72 5.65 -13.10
CA SER A 97 13.43 4.69 -13.93
C SER A 97 12.51 3.54 -14.36
N ILE A 98 11.80 2.92 -13.40
CA ILE A 98 10.85 1.83 -13.65
C ILE A 98 9.75 2.29 -14.61
N ARG A 99 9.15 3.47 -14.38
CA ARG A 99 8.06 4.00 -15.22
C ARG A 99 8.52 4.44 -16.61
N GLY A 100 9.82 4.74 -16.77
CA GLY A 100 10.42 4.93 -18.09
C GLY A 100 10.50 3.65 -18.92
N ARG A 101 10.47 2.46 -18.27
CA ARG A 101 10.50 1.14 -18.93
C ARG A 101 9.13 0.47 -19.00
N TRP A 102 8.31 0.66 -17.97
CA TRP A 102 7.03 -0.02 -17.80
C TRP A 102 5.89 0.99 -17.65
N ASP A 103 4.81 0.78 -18.38
CA ASP A 103 3.59 1.56 -18.20
C ASP A 103 2.90 1.19 -16.89
N ILE A 104 3.16 1.97 -15.84
CA ILE A 104 2.59 1.77 -14.51
C ILE A 104 1.80 3.03 -14.13
N PRO A 105 0.45 2.94 -14.09
CA PRO A 105 -0.38 4.05 -13.65
C PRO A 105 -0.28 4.21 -12.12
N ASP A 106 -0.59 5.41 -11.63
CA ASP A 106 -0.44 5.76 -10.21
C ASP A 106 -1.24 4.85 -9.27
N HIS A 107 -2.44 4.42 -9.67
CA HIS A 107 -3.27 3.49 -8.90
C HIS A 107 -2.71 2.04 -8.83
N ARG A 108 -1.52 1.80 -9.39
CA ARG A 108 -0.78 0.53 -9.36
C ARG A 108 0.59 0.64 -8.68
N ILE A 109 0.83 1.73 -7.95
CA ILE A 109 1.91 1.87 -6.97
C ILE A 109 1.28 1.71 -5.58
N LEU A 110 1.60 0.60 -4.90
CA LEU A 110 0.86 0.12 -3.74
C LEU A 110 1.81 -0.32 -2.64
N GLY A 111 1.32 -0.38 -1.40
CA GLY A 111 1.99 -1.08 -0.31
C GLY A 111 1.65 -2.56 -0.31
N HIS A 112 2.47 -3.38 0.36
CA HIS A 112 2.12 -4.79 0.59
C HIS A 112 0.82 -4.94 1.37
N SER A 113 0.56 -4.02 2.31
CA SER A 113 -0.70 -3.95 3.05
C SER A 113 -1.92 -3.74 2.17
N ASP A 114 -1.80 -3.10 1.01
CA ASP A 114 -2.94 -2.90 0.11
C ASP A 114 -3.36 -4.19 -0.57
N VAL A 115 -2.38 -4.99 -0.99
CA VAL A 115 -2.62 -6.22 -1.73
C VAL A 115 -2.81 -7.44 -0.82
N ALA A 116 -2.43 -7.35 0.46
CA ALA A 116 -2.56 -8.41 1.46
C ALA A 116 -2.97 -7.87 2.85
N PRO A 117 -4.12 -7.17 2.97
CA PRO A 117 -4.49 -6.37 4.14
C PRO A 117 -4.63 -7.14 5.45
N ALA A 118 -5.05 -8.41 5.38
CA ALA A 118 -5.19 -9.26 6.57
C ALA A 118 -3.86 -9.85 7.08
N ARG A 119 -2.77 -9.71 6.30
CA ARG A 119 -1.51 -10.44 6.53
C ARG A 119 -0.30 -9.51 6.63
N LYS A 120 -0.38 -8.30 6.08
CA LYS A 120 0.77 -7.42 5.85
C LYS A 120 0.48 -6.00 6.28
N GLU A 121 1.51 -5.36 6.82
CA GLU A 121 1.45 -4.01 7.39
C GLU A 121 2.35 -3.02 6.67
N ASP A 122 3.26 -3.55 5.85
CA ASP A 122 4.31 -2.82 5.17
C ASP A 122 3.82 -2.13 3.87
N PRO A 123 4.44 -0.99 3.49
CA PRO A 123 5.55 -0.30 4.15
C PRO A 123 5.10 0.55 5.36
N GLY A 124 3.79 0.56 5.66
CA GLY A 124 3.18 1.14 6.86
C GLY A 124 2.93 2.63 6.81
N GLU A 125 2.38 3.16 7.91
CA GLU A 125 1.92 4.55 8.05
C GLU A 125 3.03 5.60 8.18
N ARG A 126 4.30 5.20 8.35
CA ARG A 126 5.45 6.11 8.33
C ARG A 126 6.08 6.23 6.96
N PHE A 127 5.69 5.38 6.00
CA PHE A 127 6.14 5.54 4.63
C PHE A 127 5.50 6.81 4.02
N PRO A 128 6.25 7.74 3.43
CA PRO A 128 5.74 9.06 3.05
C PRO A 128 4.98 9.01 1.71
N TRP A 129 3.82 8.37 1.68
CA TRP A 129 2.96 8.23 0.49
C TRP A 129 2.60 9.58 -0.15
N GLN A 130 2.36 10.61 0.66
CA GLN A 130 2.09 11.95 0.14
C GLN A 130 3.28 12.50 -0.65
N ALA A 131 4.50 12.41 -0.11
CA ALA A 131 5.70 12.89 -0.79
C ALA A 131 5.96 12.12 -2.09
N LEU A 132 5.68 10.81 -2.08
CA LEU A 132 5.76 9.97 -3.28
C LEU A 132 4.79 10.46 -4.37
N ALA A 133 3.53 10.73 -4.02
CA ALA A 133 2.52 11.24 -4.93
C ALA A 133 2.82 12.67 -5.42
N GLU A 134 3.37 13.53 -4.56
CA GLU A 134 3.84 14.88 -4.94
C GLU A 134 5.02 14.82 -5.93
N ALA A 135 5.85 13.78 -5.85
CA ALA A 135 6.88 13.46 -6.84
C ALA A 135 6.33 12.80 -8.11
N GLY A 136 4.99 12.68 -8.24
CA GLY A 136 4.32 12.14 -9.41
C GLY A 136 4.09 10.63 -9.38
N HIS A 137 4.32 9.95 -8.26
CA HIS A 137 4.21 8.50 -8.13
C HIS A 137 3.15 8.08 -7.11
N GLY A 138 2.05 7.50 -7.61
CA GLY A 138 0.99 7.00 -6.75
C GLY A 138 -0.13 8.02 -6.53
N LEU A 139 -1.13 7.64 -5.74
CA LEU A 139 -2.32 8.46 -5.53
C LEU A 139 -2.31 9.10 -4.14
N TRP A 140 -2.54 10.41 -4.11
CA TRP A 140 -2.83 11.13 -2.88
C TRP A 140 -3.90 12.18 -3.12
N VAL A 141 -4.88 12.26 -2.21
CA VAL A 141 -5.90 13.31 -2.21
C VAL A 141 -6.15 13.76 -0.78
N ASP A 142 -6.27 15.07 -0.60
CA ASP A 142 -6.59 15.67 0.68
C ASP A 142 -7.91 16.47 0.60
N PRO A 143 -9.07 15.78 0.58
CA PRO A 143 -10.35 16.46 0.50
C PRO A 143 -10.65 17.17 1.84
N PRO A 144 -11.35 18.32 1.80
CA PRO A 144 -11.81 18.96 3.02
C PRO A 144 -12.77 18.03 3.78
N LEU A 145 -12.69 18.07 5.11
CA LEU A 145 -13.66 17.36 5.94
C LEU A 145 -15.07 17.94 5.73
N PRO A 146 -16.09 17.09 5.56
CA PRO A 146 -17.46 17.57 5.51
C PRO A 146 -17.89 18.10 6.90
N PRO A 147 -18.97 18.91 6.96
CA PRO A 147 -19.55 19.33 8.22
C PRO A 147 -19.83 18.16 9.16
N GLU A 148 -19.75 18.41 10.47
CA GLU A 148 -19.97 17.39 11.49
C GLU A 148 -21.35 16.72 11.31
N GLY A 149 -21.38 15.39 11.46
CA GLY A 149 -22.60 14.60 11.33
C GLY A 149 -23.00 14.24 9.90
N VAL A 150 -22.48 14.90 8.85
CA VAL A 150 -22.84 14.60 7.44
C VAL A 150 -22.51 13.16 7.06
N MET A 151 -21.37 12.64 7.52
CA MET A 151 -20.96 11.26 7.25
C MET A 151 -21.57 10.25 8.24
N GLY A 152 -22.34 10.70 9.23
CA GLY A 152 -22.78 9.88 10.35
C GLY A 152 -21.63 9.41 11.26
N PRO A 153 -21.92 8.55 12.25
CA PRO A 153 -20.88 7.99 13.13
C PRO A 153 -19.85 7.15 12.34
N PRO A 154 -18.64 6.93 12.88
CA PRO A 154 -17.70 5.96 12.32
C PRO A 154 -18.31 4.57 12.24
N LEU A 155 -17.99 3.82 11.18
CA LEU A 155 -18.36 2.40 11.06
C LEU A 155 -17.26 1.52 11.63
N ASP A 156 -17.62 0.48 12.39
CA ASP A 156 -16.72 -0.49 13.01
C ASP A 156 -17.36 -1.88 13.07
N ILE A 157 -16.64 -2.86 13.61
CA ILE A 157 -17.06 -4.26 13.72
C ILE A 157 -18.49 -4.39 14.28
N GLY A 158 -19.32 -5.13 13.57
CA GLY A 158 -20.70 -5.42 13.93
C GLY A 158 -21.73 -4.51 13.27
N ASP A 159 -21.30 -3.38 12.70
CA ASP A 159 -22.20 -2.49 11.96
C ASP A 159 -22.73 -3.16 10.69
N THR A 160 -23.94 -2.79 10.29
CA THR A 160 -24.61 -3.27 9.07
C THR A 160 -25.36 -2.13 8.37
N GLY A 161 -25.87 -2.40 7.17
CA GLY A 161 -26.77 -1.49 6.46
C GLY A 161 -26.10 -0.67 5.35
N PRO A 162 -26.78 0.36 4.82
CA PRO A 162 -26.37 1.05 3.59
C PRO A 162 -24.99 1.70 3.67
N GLY A 163 -24.59 2.20 4.84
CA GLY A 163 -23.26 2.81 5.03
C GLY A 163 -22.13 1.79 4.87
N VAL A 164 -22.28 0.60 5.45
CA VAL A 164 -21.32 -0.51 5.31
C VAL A 164 -21.30 -1.01 3.87
N PHE A 165 -22.48 -1.18 3.26
CA PHE A 165 -22.58 -1.57 1.84
C PHE A 165 -21.84 -0.59 0.92
N ALA A 166 -22.04 0.70 1.11
CA ALA A 166 -21.38 1.74 0.32
C ALA A 166 -19.86 1.76 0.54
N LEU A 167 -19.40 1.61 1.79
CA LEU A 167 -17.98 1.52 2.12
C LEU A 167 -17.32 0.30 1.44
N GLN A 168 -17.89 -0.89 1.62
CA GLN A 168 -17.38 -2.13 1.02
C GLN A 168 -17.34 -2.03 -0.51
N GLY A 169 -18.41 -1.51 -1.12
CA GLY A 169 -18.47 -1.32 -2.57
C GLY A 169 -17.42 -0.31 -3.07
N ALA A 170 -17.17 0.76 -2.32
CA ALA A 170 -16.15 1.74 -2.66
C ALA A 170 -14.72 1.17 -2.53
N LEU A 171 -14.43 0.41 -1.47
CA LEU A 171 -13.15 -0.29 -1.29
C LEU A 171 -12.91 -1.34 -2.39
N GLY A 172 -13.95 -2.11 -2.72
CA GLY A 172 -13.91 -3.06 -3.84
C GLY A 172 -13.65 -2.36 -5.18
N LYS A 173 -14.30 -1.21 -5.43
CA LYS A 173 -14.07 -0.41 -6.64
C LYS A 173 -12.65 0.17 -6.69
N LEU A 174 -12.07 0.55 -5.55
CA LEU A 174 -10.70 1.05 -5.49
C LEU A 174 -9.70 -0.04 -5.90
N GLY A 175 -9.87 -1.25 -5.40
CA GLY A 175 -9.08 -2.41 -5.81
C GLY A 175 -9.01 -3.58 -4.83
N TYR A 176 -9.52 -3.44 -3.60
CA TYR A 176 -9.50 -4.52 -2.62
C TYR A 176 -10.42 -5.68 -3.02
N ASP A 177 -10.07 -6.92 -2.65
CA ASP A 177 -10.90 -8.12 -2.88
C ASP A 177 -12.02 -8.18 -1.84
N LEU A 178 -13.03 -7.31 -1.99
CA LEU A 178 -14.13 -7.16 -1.04
C LEU A 178 -15.46 -7.03 -1.77
N LEU A 179 -16.41 -7.91 -1.44
CA LEU A 179 -17.77 -7.86 -1.96
C LEU A 179 -18.69 -7.13 -0.96
N PRO A 180 -19.52 -6.19 -1.43
CA PRO A 180 -20.46 -5.49 -0.55
C PRO A 180 -21.65 -6.38 -0.16
N GLY A 181 -22.22 -6.12 1.02
CA GLY A 181 -23.47 -6.75 1.48
C GLY A 181 -23.34 -7.55 2.76
N GLY A 182 -22.12 -7.74 3.26
CA GLY A 182 -21.86 -8.30 4.58
C GLY A 182 -21.95 -7.26 5.71
N PRO A 183 -21.85 -7.70 6.97
CA PRO A 183 -21.56 -6.80 8.08
C PRO A 183 -20.16 -6.20 7.94
N TYR A 184 -19.88 -5.15 8.70
CA TYR A 184 -18.51 -4.71 8.94
C TYR A 184 -17.84 -5.77 9.83
N ASP A 185 -17.02 -6.61 9.23
CA ASP A 185 -16.36 -7.75 9.87
C ASP A 185 -14.85 -7.56 9.98
N ALA A 186 -14.14 -8.62 10.38
CA ALA A 186 -12.69 -8.59 10.53
C ALA A 186 -11.96 -8.34 9.19
N GLU A 187 -12.51 -8.85 8.08
CA GLU A 187 -11.96 -8.61 6.73
C GLU A 187 -12.13 -7.14 6.34
N THR A 188 -13.34 -6.59 6.51
CA THR A 188 -13.62 -5.17 6.28
C THR A 188 -12.70 -4.29 7.14
N LYS A 189 -12.51 -4.63 8.42
CA LYS A 189 -11.61 -3.92 9.33
C LYS A 189 -10.17 -3.95 8.83
N ALA A 190 -9.66 -5.11 8.45
CA ALA A 190 -8.28 -5.25 7.96
C ALA A 190 -8.04 -4.37 6.71
N ILE A 191 -9.00 -4.36 5.79
CA ILE A 191 -8.95 -3.52 4.58
C ILE A 191 -8.99 -2.03 4.94
N VAL A 192 -9.85 -1.62 5.88
CA VAL A 192 -9.89 -0.21 6.32
C VAL A 192 -8.59 0.19 6.99
N THR A 193 -7.99 -0.67 7.82
CA THR A 193 -6.68 -0.43 8.43
C THR A 193 -5.59 -0.27 7.37
N ALA A 194 -5.56 -1.14 6.35
CA ALA A 194 -4.61 -1.02 5.24
C ALA A 194 -4.81 0.29 4.44
N PHE A 195 -6.07 0.63 4.13
CA PHE A 195 -6.41 1.89 3.48
C PHE A 195 -5.94 3.10 4.31
N GLN A 196 -6.10 3.06 5.64
CA GLN A 196 -5.62 4.11 6.53
C GLN A 196 -4.09 4.23 6.53
N ARG A 197 -3.36 3.11 6.54
CA ARG A 197 -1.89 3.13 6.45
C ARG A 197 -1.37 3.80 5.18
N HIS A 198 -2.09 3.64 4.08
CA HIS A 198 -1.74 4.27 2.82
C HIS A 198 -2.22 5.73 2.79
N TRP A 199 -3.52 5.99 2.93
CA TRP A 199 -4.11 7.30 2.62
C TRP A 199 -4.56 8.11 3.85
N VAL A 200 -4.63 7.55 5.06
CA VAL A 200 -5.12 8.22 6.28
C VAL A 200 -4.17 8.02 7.46
N GLN A 201 -2.91 8.39 7.24
CA GLN A 201 -1.79 8.09 8.14
C GLN A 201 -1.86 8.77 9.52
N THR A 202 -2.84 9.65 9.75
CA THR A 202 -3.07 10.30 11.05
C THR A 202 -3.84 9.43 12.05
N ARG A 203 -4.53 8.37 11.59
CA ARG A 203 -5.28 7.45 12.45
C ARG A 203 -5.48 6.09 11.77
N ILE A 204 -4.91 5.05 12.39
CA ILE A 204 -4.89 3.67 11.88
C ILE A 204 -5.57 2.76 12.91
N ASP A 205 -6.89 2.89 13.07
CA ASP A 205 -7.69 2.16 14.05
C ASP A 205 -8.67 1.14 13.44
N GLY A 206 -8.71 1.08 12.10
CA GLY A 206 -9.62 0.24 11.35
C GLY A 206 -11.08 0.65 11.52
N LYS A 207 -11.36 1.92 11.86
CA LYS A 207 -12.74 2.47 11.89
C LYS A 207 -12.94 3.37 10.69
N ALA A 208 -14.02 3.17 9.93
CA ALA A 208 -14.34 4.01 8.80
C ALA A 208 -15.04 5.31 9.25
N ASP A 209 -14.23 6.25 9.75
CA ASP A 209 -14.69 7.57 10.17
C ASP A 209 -14.97 8.52 8.99
N ALA A 210 -15.30 9.79 9.28
CA ALA A 210 -15.59 10.78 8.25
C ALA A 210 -14.40 11.00 7.30
N LEU A 211 -13.17 11.10 7.84
CA LEU A 211 -11.96 11.31 7.06
C LEU A 211 -11.68 10.14 6.12
N THR A 212 -11.75 8.92 6.67
CA THR A 212 -11.53 7.68 5.92
C THR A 212 -12.49 7.57 4.74
N ARG A 213 -13.79 7.78 4.99
CA ARG A 213 -14.82 7.67 3.95
C ARG A 213 -14.74 8.78 2.90
N VAL A 214 -14.49 10.03 3.30
CA VAL A 214 -14.39 11.14 2.33
C VAL A 214 -13.14 11.03 1.46
N ARG A 215 -12.01 10.57 2.03
CA ARG A 215 -10.78 10.34 1.26
C ARG A 215 -10.93 9.19 0.26
N LEU A 216 -11.59 8.10 0.65
CA LEU A 216 -11.91 7.01 -0.28
C LEU A 216 -12.77 7.50 -1.46
N MET A 217 -13.83 8.27 -1.19
CA MET A 217 -14.68 8.84 -2.25
C MET A 217 -13.90 9.80 -3.17
N ALA A 218 -13.02 10.63 -2.61
CA ALA A 218 -12.18 11.54 -3.37
C ALA A 218 -11.18 10.79 -4.28
N LEU A 219 -10.58 9.71 -3.80
CA LEU A 219 -9.70 8.84 -4.59
C LEU A 219 -10.44 8.24 -5.78
N LEU A 220 -11.62 7.66 -5.55
CA LEU A 220 -12.43 7.07 -6.62
C LEU A 220 -12.82 8.10 -7.68
N ARG A 221 -13.18 9.32 -7.26
CA ARG A 221 -13.46 10.43 -8.17
C ARG A 221 -12.21 10.80 -8.98
N HIS A 222 -11.07 10.91 -8.32
CA HIS A 222 -9.80 11.27 -8.95
C HIS A 222 -9.37 10.23 -10.00
N ILE A 223 -9.42 8.94 -9.66
CA ILE A 223 -9.16 7.84 -10.60
C ILE A 223 -10.10 7.92 -11.82
N THR A 224 -11.39 8.14 -11.59
CA THR A 224 -12.37 8.26 -12.68
C THR A 224 -12.04 9.42 -13.63
N LEU A 225 -11.49 10.52 -13.10
CA LEU A 225 -11.08 11.68 -13.92
C LEU A 225 -9.77 11.44 -14.69
N LEU A 226 -8.87 10.59 -14.18
CA LEU A 226 -7.64 10.20 -14.89
C LEU A 226 -7.92 9.19 -16.02
N GLU A 227 -8.99 8.40 -15.90
CA GLU A 227 -9.38 7.38 -16.88
C GLU A 227 -10.37 7.88 -17.94
N ALA A 228 -10.84 9.13 -17.83
CA ALA A 228 -11.80 9.77 -18.75
C ALA A 228 -11.11 10.59 -19.84
#